data_AF-B0T686-F1
#
_entry.id   AF-B0T686-F1
#
_cell.length_a   1.000
_cell.length_b   1.000
_cell.length_c   1.000
_cell.angle_alpha   90.00
_cell.angle_beta   90.00
_cell.angle_gamma   90.00
#
_symmetry.space_group_name_H-M   'P 1'
#
loop_
_entity.id
_entity.type
_entity.pdbx_description
1 polymer ?
#
loop_
_entity_poly.entity_id
_entity_poly.type
_entity_poly.pdbx_seq_one_letter_code
_entity_poly.pdbx_strand_id
1 'polypeptide(L)' 'MNPARLFAIVEDLRRHRAEANWFEFKANSTNPERIALTVSDLANGARLADRETAYLI' A
#
# COMPACT_ATOMS: atom_id res chain seq x y z
N MET A 1 11.24 19.25 -6.85
CA MET A 1 9.88 18.70 -6.68
C MET A 1 9.19 19.51 -5.59
N ASN A 2 7.94 19.97 -5.77
CA ASN A 2 7.25 20.81 -4.77
C ASN A 2 6.64 19.92 -3.66
N PRO A 3 7.09 20.00 -2.39
CA PRO A 3 6.60 19.14 -1.31
C PRO A 3 5.10 19.24 -1.04
N ALA A 4 4.53 20.44 -1.13
CA ALA A 4 3.09 20.65 -0.91
C ALA A 4 2.25 19.93 -1.96
N ARG A 5 2.74 19.86 -3.20
CA ARG A 5 2.08 19.11 -4.28
C ARG A 5 2.13 17.61 -4.04
N LEU A 6 3.26 17.09 -3.56
CA LEU A 6 3.40 15.65 -3.24
C LEU A 6 2.47 15.24 -2.10
N PHE A 7 2.39 16.06 -1.05
CA PHE A 7 1.49 15.82 0.08
C PHE A 7 0.03 15.76 -0.37
N ALA A 8 -0.41 16.72 -1.20
CA ALA A 8 -1.78 16.73 -1.73
C ALA A 8 -2.10 15.48 -2.57
N ILE A 9 -1.13 14.98 -3.35
CA ILE A 9 -1.29 13.75 -4.14
C ILE A 9 -1.43 12.53 -3.23
N VAL A 10 -0.59 12.40 -2.19
CA VAL A 10 -0.69 11.27 -1.25
C VAL A 10 -2.02 11.29 -0.51
N GLU A 11 -2.48 12.46 -0.06
CA GLU A 11 -3.79 12.60 0.60
C GLU A 11 -4.96 12.25 -0.32
N ASP A 12 -4.89 12.61 -1.60
CA ASP A 12 -5.90 12.23 -2.58
C ASP A 12 -5.89 10.71 -2.85
N LEU A 13 -4.71 10.12 -3.04
CA LEU A 13 -4.57 8.67 -3.24
C LEU A 13 -5.09 7.86 -2.05
N ARG A 14 -4.88 8.31 -0.80
CA ARG A 14 -5.41 7.66 0.41
C ARG A 14 -6.93 7.58 0.45
N ARG A 15 -7.64 8.49 -0.23
CA ARG A 15 -9.11 8.51 -0.28
C ARG A 15 -9.69 7.50 -1.26
N HIS A 16 -8.90 7.07 -2.22
CA HIS A 16 -9.31 6.07 -3.17
C HIS A 16 -9.14 4.68 -2.54
N ARG A 17 -10.25 3.98 -2.30
CA ARG A 17 -10.22 2.52 -2.14
C ARG A 17 -9.93 1.90 -3.50
N ALA A 18 -8.70 2.01 -3.98
CA ALA A 18 -8.29 1.25 -5.14
C ALA A 18 -8.28 -0.23 -4.75
N GLU A 19 -8.97 -1.08 -5.51
CA GLU A 19 -8.90 -2.55 -5.39
C GLU A 19 -7.56 -3.09 -5.93
N ALA A 20 -6.45 -2.48 -5.52
CA ALA A 20 -5.13 -2.95 -5.87
C ALA A 20 -4.64 -3.89 -4.77
N ASN A 21 -4.78 -5.20 -4.99
CA ASN A 21 -4.29 -6.25 -4.10
C ASN A 21 -2.76 -6.26 -3.90
N TRP A 22 -2.02 -5.34 -4.53
CA TRP A 22 -0.56 -5.19 -4.45
C TRP A 22 -0.12 -3.83 -3.87
N PHE A 23 -1.06 -3.02 -3.38
CA PHE A 23 -0.81 -1.69 -2.86
C PHE A 23 -1.74 -1.35 -1.69
N GLU A 24 -1.19 -0.95 -0.53
CA GLU A 24 -2.00 -0.52 0.61
C GLU A 24 -1.38 0.66 1.37
N PHE A 25 -2.22 1.62 1.76
CA PHE A 25 -1.90 2.60 2.79
C PHE A 25 -2.31 2.08 4.17
N LYS A 26 -1.36 1.91 5.09
CA LYS A 26 -1.63 1.41 6.44
C LYS A 26 -1.58 2.51 7.49
N ALA A 27 -2.46 2.40 8.48
CA ALA A 27 -2.21 3.04 9.77
C ALA A 27 -1.22 2.20 10.58
N ASN A 28 -0.45 2.86 11.46
CA ASN A 28 0.50 2.20 12.35
C ASN A 28 -0.15 1.01 13.08
N SER A 29 0.55 -0.12 13.08
CA SER A 29 0.14 -1.37 13.74
C SER A 29 1.29 -1.86 14.59
N THR A 30 1.02 -2.20 15.84
CA THR A 30 2.03 -2.80 16.75
C THR A 30 1.91 -4.33 16.80
N ASN A 31 0.90 -4.92 16.16
CA ASN A 31 0.74 -6.37 16.06
C ASN A 31 1.63 -6.91 14.91
N PRO A 32 2.69 -7.68 15.21
CA PRO A 32 3.62 -8.19 14.21
C PRO A 32 3.03 -9.26 13.30
N GLU A 33 2.18 -10.16 13.82
CA GLU A 33 1.52 -11.19 13.00
C GLU A 33 0.65 -10.57 11.90
N ARG A 34 -0.12 -9.54 12.28
CA ARG A 34 -0.96 -8.82 11.32
C ARG A 34 -0.14 -8.18 10.20
N ILE A 35 1.03 -7.61 10.53
CA ILE A 35 1.93 -7.03 9.53
C ILE A 35 2.49 -8.13 8.61
N ALA A 36 2.91 -9.26 9.16
CA ALA A 36 3.44 -10.38 8.38
C ALA A 36 2.42 -10.93 7.38
N LEU A 37 1.17 -11.11 7.82
CA LEU A 37 0.07 -11.53 6.95
C LEU A 37 -0.21 -10.49 5.87
N THR A 38 -0.28 -9.20 6.23
CA THR A 38 -0.51 -8.10 5.26
C THR A 38 0.56 -8.08 4.18
N VAL A 39 1.84 -8.20 4.54
CA VAL A 39 2.95 -8.24 3.58
C VAL A 39 2.87 -9.47 2.67
N SER A 40 2.48 -10.62 3.22
CA SER A 40 2.32 -11.86 2.45
C SER A 40 1.18 -11.74 1.44
N ASP A 41 0.05 -11.17 1.87
CA ASP A 41 -1.12 -10.93 1.00
C ASP A 41 -0.77 -9.97 -0.14
N LEU A 42 -0.07 -8.87 0.16
CA LEU A 42 0.38 -7.89 -0.83
C LEU A 42 1.35 -8.49 -1.85
N ALA A 43 2.30 -9.31 -1.41
CA ALA A 43 3.24 -9.99 -2.30
C ALA A 43 2.53 -10.95 -3.26
N ASN A 44 1.57 -11.73 -2.74
CA ASN A 44 0.73 -12.61 -3.55
C ASN A 44 -0.13 -11.82 -4.54
N GLY A 45 -0.73 -10.71 -4.10
CA GLY A 45 -1.50 -9.84 -4.97
C GLY A 45 -0.67 -9.21 -6.09
N ALA A 46 0.57 -8.79 -5.81
CA ALA A 46 1.49 -8.32 -6.84
C ALA A 46 1.75 -9.40 -7.89
N ARG A 47 2.03 -10.63 -7.45
CA ARG A 47 2.25 -11.74 -8.37
C ARG A 47 1.03 -12.05 -9.23
N LEU A 48 -0.17 -11.98 -8.68
CA LEU A 48 -1.43 -12.17 -9.41
C LEU A 48 -1.69 -11.05 -10.42
N ALA A 49 -1.26 -9.83 -10.11
CA ALA A 49 -1.39 -8.66 -10.98
C ALA A 49 -0.22 -8.49 -11.96
N ASP A 50 0.66 -9.48 -12.09
CA ASP A 50 1.89 -9.44 -12.90
C ASP A 50 2.79 -8.23 -12.59
N ARG A 51 2.90 -7.90 -11.29
CA ARG A 51 3.78 -6.87 -10.75
C ARG A 51 4.97 -7.51 -10.05
N GLU A 52 6.14 -6.94 -10.27
CA GLU A 52 7.38 -7.36 -9.60
C GLU A 52 7.43 -6.94 -8.12
N THR A 53 6.68 -5.90 -7.75
CA THR A 53 6.75 -5.28 -6.41
C THR A 53 5.37 -4.93 -5.87
N ALA A 54 5.19 -5.16 -4.58
CA ALA A 54 4.06 -4.67 -3.80
C ALA A 54 4.50 -3.52 -2.90
N TYR A 55 3.59 -2.62 -2.55
CA TYR A 55 3.89 -1.45 -1.71
C TYR A 55 2.97 -1.40 -0.49
N LEU A 56 3.59 -1.27 0.68
CA LEU A 56 2.93 -0.95 1.94
C LEU A 56 3.44 0.43 2.37
N ILE A 57 2.54 1.41 2.44
CA ILE A 57 2.85 2.83 2.73
C ILE A 57 2.23 3.26 4.05
#